data_AF-A0A3B0SZ37-F1
#
_entry.id   AF-A0A3B0SZ37-F1
#
_cell.length_a   1.000
_cell.length_b   1.000
_cell.length_c   1.000
_cell.angle_alpha   90.00
_cell.angle_beta   90.00
_cell.angle_gamma   90.00
#
_symmetry.space_group_name_H-M   'P 1'
#
loop_
_entity.id
_entity.type
_entity.pdbx_description
1 polymer ?
#
loop_
_entity_poly.entity_id
_entity_poly.type
_entity_poly.pdbx_seq_one_letter_code
_entity_poly.pdbx_strand_id
1 'polypeptide(L)' 'RYEGTVIIVSHDAEFISKLEPTRAIVLPEGDADYFDDSMLELVSLA' A
#
# COMPACT_ATOMS: atom_id res chain seq x y z
N ARG A 1 13.01 1.51 18.01
CA ARG A 1 11.62 1.51 17.51
C ARG A 1 11.42 2.87 16.85
N TYR A 2 11.09 2.92 15.56
CA TYR A 2 10.82 4.20 14.91
C TYR A 2 9.42 4.66 15.33
N GLU A 3 9.29 5.88 15.85
CA GLU A 3 8.01 6.41 16.35
C GLU A 3 7.21 7.17 15.27
N GLY A 4 7.76 7.26 14.05
CA GLY A 4 7.14 7.94 12.93
C GLY A 4 6.38 7.00 11.99
N THR A 5 5.68 7.62 11.03
CA THR A 5 5.05 6.92 9.90
C THR A 5 6.06 6.81 8.77
N VAL A 6 6.12 5.63 8.15
CA VAL A 6 6.89 5.41 6.92
C VAL A 6 5.89 5.27 5.78
N ILE A 7 6.06 6.07 4.73
CA ILE A 7 5.29 5.96 3.49
C ILE A 7 6.20 5.31 2.45
N ILE A 8 5.78 4.19 1.90
CA ILE A 8 6.49 3.46 0.85
C ILE A 8 5.59 3.46 -0.39
N VAL A 9 6.21 3.74 -1.53
CA VAL A 9 5.53 3.71 -2.84
C VAL A 9 6.20 2.63 -3.68
N SER A 10 5.43 1.65 -4.11
CA SER A 10 5.88 0.54 -4.94
C SER A 10 4.76 0.10 -5.89
N HIS A 11 5.14 -0.40 -7.07
CA HIS A 11 4.26 -1.06 -8.03
C HIS A 11 4.47 -2.59 -8.05
N ASP A 12 5.25 -3.13 -7.10
CA ASP A 12 5.49 -4.56 -6.96
C ASP A 12 4.52 -5.16 -5.93
N ALA A 13 3.58 -5.99 -6.41
CA ALA A 13 2.59 -6.65 -5.57
C ALA A 13 3.21 -7.66 -4.60
N GLU A 14 4.27 -8.38 -4.97
CA GLU A 14 4.94 -9.35 -4.10
C GLU A 14 5.68 -8.63 -2.95
N PHE A 15 6.22 -7.45 -3.24
CA PHE A 15 6.81 -6.61 -2.20
C PHE A 15 5.76 -6.11 -1.20
N ILE A 16 4.61 -5.61 -1.68
CA ILE A 16 3.55 -5.09 -0.82
C ILE A 16 2.92 -6.21 0.02
N SER A 17 2.70 -7.41 -0.55
CA SER A 17 2.14 -8.54 0.19
C SER A 17 3.05 -9.01 1.33
N LYS A 18 4.38 -8.88 1.17
CA LYS A 18 5.34 -9.19 2.26
C LYS A 18 5.48 -8.06 3.27
N LEU A 19 5.22 -6.82 2.85
CA LEU A 19 5.30 -5.65 3.72
C LEU A 19 4.13 -5.59 4.71
N GLU A 20 2.96 -6.10 4.33
CA GLU A 20 1.70 -6.07 5.12
C GLU A 20 1.45 -4.68 5.74
N PRO A 21 1.29 -3.63 4.92
CA PRO A 21 1.14 -2.27 5.43
C PRO A 21 -0.17 -2.13 6.22
N THR A 22 -0.22 -1.15 7.13
CA THR A 22 -1.46 -0.89 7.89
C THR A 22 -2.51 -0.16 7.04
N ARG A 23 -2.07 0.65 6.07
CA ARG A 23 -2.92 1.50 5.23
C ARG A 23 -2.37 1.60 3.82
N ALA A 24 -3.26 1.77 2.85
CA ALA A 24 -2.94 2.06 1.46
C ALA A 24 -3.49 3.44 1.07
N ILE A 25 -2.84 4.10 0.11
CA ILE A 25 -3.28 5.37 -0.47
C ILE A 25 -3.37 5.17 -1.98
N VAL A 26 -4.54 5.42 -2.56
CA VAL A 26 -4.76 5.38 -4.00
C VAL A 26 -4.48 6.77 -4.58
N LEU A 27 -3.71 6.82 -5.66
CA LEU A 27 -3.34 8.05 -6.36
C LEU A 27 -3.86 8.00 -7.80
N PRO A 28 -4.23 9.18 -8.38
CA PRO A 28 -4.07 10.54 -7.85
C PRO A 28 -5.14 11.01 -6.85
N GLU A 29 -6.17 10.20 -6.60
CA GLU A 29 -7.38 10.59 -5.85
C GLU A 29 -7.06 10.98 -4.39
N GLY A 30 -6.00 10.40 -3.82
CA GLY A 30 -5.56 10.67 -2.45
C GLY A 30 -6.41 9.95 -1.39
N ASP A 31 -7.22 9.00 -1.80
CA ASP A 31 -8.06 8.20 -0.92
C ASP A 31 -7.21 7.20 -0.14
N ALA A 32 -7.30 7.24 1.19
CA ALA A 32 -6.54 6.38 2.09
C ALA A 32 -7.47 5.50 2.92
N ASP A 33 -7.19 4.20 2.94
CA ASP A 33 -7.97 3.22 3.70
C ASP A 33 -7.05 2.18 4.37
N TYR A 34 -7.61 1.34 5.23
CA TYR A 34 -6.91 0.18 5.78
C TYR A 34 -6.57 -0.79 4.66
N PHE A 35 -5.36 -1.34 4.71
CA PHE A 35 -4.93 -2.31 3.72
C PHE A 35 -5.75 -3.60 3.83
N ASP A 36 -6.15 -4.12 2.67
CA ASP A 36 -6.78 -5.42 2.49
C ASP A 36 -6.13 -6.11 1.30
N ASP A 37 -6.00 -7.44 1.34
CA ASP A 37 -5.33 -8.21 0.29
C ASP A 37 -5.99 -8.02 -1.09
N SER A 38 -7.29 -7.70 -1.14
CA SER A 38 -7.98 -7.35 -2.40
C SER A 38 -7.37 -6.13 -3.10
N MET A 39 -6.67 -5.25 -2.39
CA MET A 39 -5.99 -4.08 -2.96
C MET A 39 -4.73 -4.44 -3.73
N LEU A 40 -4.18 -5.66 -3.59
CA LEU A 40 -3.03 -6.11 -4.36
C LEU A 40 -3.33 -6.19 -5.87
N GLU A 41 -4.59 -6.45 -6.23
CA GLU A 41 -5.02 -6.43 -7.64
C GLU A 41 -4.84 -5.03 -8.24
N LEU A 42 -5.13 -3.98 -7.48
CA LEU A 42 -4.98 -2.58 -7.90
C LEU A 42 -3.51 -2.22 -8.18
N VAL A 43 -2.57 -2.78 -7.41
CA VAL A 43 -1.12 -2.55 -7.60
C VAL A 43 -0.65 -3.09 -8.95
N SER A 44 -1.20 -4.21 -9.41
CA SER A 44 -0.80 -4.87 -10.66
C SER A 44 -1.43 -4.27 -11.93
N LEU A 45 -2.50 -3.49 -11.79
CA LEU A 45 -3.25 -2.89 -12.89
C LEU A 45 -2.79 -1.46 -13.24
N ALA A 46 -2.04 -0.82 -12.34
CA ALA A 46 -1.58 0.56 -12.46
C ALA A 46 -0.20 0.69 -13.13
#